data_AF-A0A0U3A8F6-F1
#
_entry.id   AF-A0A0U3A8F6-F1
#
_cell.length_a   1.000
_cell.length_b   1.000
_cell.length_c   1.000
_cell.angle_alpha   90.00
_cell.angle_beta   90.00
_cell.angle_gamma   90.00
#
_symmetry.space_group_name_H-M   'P 1'
#
loop_
_entity.id
_entity.type
_entity.pdbx_description
1 polymer ?
#
loop_
_entity_poly.entity_id
_entity_poly.type
_entity_poly.pdbx_seq_one_letter_code
_entity_poly.pdbx_strand_id
1 'polypeptide(L)'
;DNRSVDVCDDSRVINLETSGDEVMKKLAAFLVVLISALIANAQVSTPVDTGEKRVPLSEAAVAFDGTGAAALEATLRTTALTGSPDAPVTNVRLIVKNVSAIPYAFVSGVATFYDSAGVRCGEGVFKGDAVVANETFETDTPGLRIRCEAASWRIVATNLLPRVVPNQLVAPFARPNSNLEIVIDGESHPIQLDKPLVLTLGERRRTLVVRAAP
;
A
#
# COMPACT_ATOMS: atom_id res chain seq x y z
N ASP A 1 80.79 5.00 59.92
CA ASP A 1 81.06 3.56 59.76
C ASP A 1 79.76 2.76 59.70
N ASN A 2 79.39 2.24 58.53
CA ASN A 2 79.74 0.88 58.07
C ASN A 2 78.71 0.38 57.03
N ARG A 3 79.22 -0.07 55.87
CA ARG A 3 78.54 -0.87 54.82
C ARG A 3 78.06 -2.21 55.42
N SER A 4 77.18 -3.04 54.85
CA SER A 4 77.10 -3.55 53.46
C SER A 4 75.83 -4.42 53.33
N VAL A 5 74.99 -4.28 52.28
CA VAL A 5 74.95 -5.08 51.03
C VAL A 5 74.20 -6.44 51.15
N ASP A 6 73.07 -6.50 50.43
CA ASP A 6 72.65 -7.50 49.43
C ASP A 6 71.47 -8.50 49.60
N VAL A 7 70.71 -8.51 48.48
CA VAL A 7 70.06 -9.62 47.75
C VAL A 7 68.55 -9.90 47.93
N CYS A 8 67.94 -9.99 46.74
CA CYS A 8 66.59 -10.23 46.23
C CYS A 8 65.81 -11.42 46.84
N ASP A 9 64.47 -11.42 46.79
CA ASP A 9 63.70 -12.14 45.75
C ASP A 9 62.16 -12.00 45.84
N ASP A 10 61.58 -11.96 44.64
CA ASP A 10 60.29 -12.42 44.11
C ASP A 10 58.88 -12.28 44.74
N SER A 11 57.94 -12.19 43.79
CA SER A 11 56.51 -12.57 43.84
C SER A 11 55.47 -11.47 44.13
N ARG A 12 55.33 -10.56 43.16
CA ARG A 12 54.01 -9.96 42.82
C ARG A 12 53.20 -10.98 42.02
N VAL A 13 52.22 -11.62 42.67
CA VAL A 13 51.12 -12.29 41.96
C VAL A 13 49.99 -11.27 41.77
N ILE A 14 49.94 -10.66 40.59
CA ILE A 14 48.78 -9.90 40.14
C ILE A 14 47.81 -10.94 39.55
N ASN A 15 46.78 -11.30 40.31
CA ASN A 15 45.65 -12.07 39.79
C ASN A 15 44.90 -11.19 38.78
N LEU A 16 45.24 -11.36 37.50
CA LEU A 16 44.53 -10.77 36.37
C LEU A 16 43.51 -11.79 35.87
N GLU A 17 42.44 -11.99 36.64
CA GLU A 17 41.34 -12.85 36.23
C GLU A 17 40.03 -12.05 36.30
N THR A 18 39.23 -12.17 35.23
CA THR A 18 37.87 -11.63 35.01
C THR A 18 37.75 -10.22 34.39
N SER A 19 38.15 -10.06 33.12
CA SER A 19 37.80 -8.85 32.32
C SER A 19 37.33 -9.15 30.88
N GLY A 20 36.90 -10.39 30.58
CA GLY A 20 36.37 -10.75 29.25
C GLY A 20 34.84 -10.69 29.18
N ASP A 21 34.17 -11.26 30.18
CA ASP A 21 32.72 -11.47 30.13
C ASP A 21 31.90 -10.19 30.30
N GLU A 22 32.37 -9.23 31.10
CA GLU A 22 31.65 -7.97 31.30
C GLU A 22 31.73 -7.07 30.05
N VAL A 23 32.86 -7.10 29.35
CA VAL A 23 33.08 -6.35 28.10
C VAL A 23 32.23 -6.94 26.97
N MET A 24 32.17 -8.27 26.84
CA MET A 24 31.31 -8.93 25.85
C MET A 24 29.82 -8.71 26.11
N LYS A 25 29.38 -8.71 27.37
CA LYS A 25 27.98 -8.43 27.74
C LYS A 25 27.57 -6.99 27.43
N LYS A 26 28.45 -6.01 27.71
CA LYS A 26 28.21 -4.59 27.38
C LYS A 26 28.18 -4.36 25.86
N LEU A 27 29.08 -5.00 25.11
CA LEU A 27 29.08 -4.97 23.64
C LEU A 27 27.82 -5.60 23.04
N ALA A 28 27.38 -6.75 23.54
CA ALA A 28 26.17 -7.41 23.08
C ALA A 28 24.91 -6.56 23.35
N ALA A 29 24.81 -5.95 24.53
CA ALA A 29 23.69 -5.07 24.87
C ALA A 29 23.65 -3.81 23.97
N PHE A 30 24.81 -3.20 23.69
CA PHE A 30 24.90 -2.05 22.80
C PHE A 30 24.51 -2.41 21.36
N LEU A 31 24.92 -3.59 20.89
CA LEU A 31 24.56 -4.10 19.57
C LEU A 31 23.05 -4.36 19.45
N VAL A 32 22.41 -4.93 20.47
CA VAL A 32 20.96 -5.17 20.48
C VAL A 32 20.18 -3.86 20.47
N VAL A 33 20.62 -2.84 21.22
CA VAL A 33 20.00 -1.51 21.20
C VAL A 33 20.15 -0.84 19.83
N LEU A 34 21.34 -0.88 19.22
CA LEU A 34 21.59 -0.37 17.87
C LEU A 34 20.74 -1.07 16.80
N ILE A 35 20.61 -2.40 16.88
CA ILE A 35 19.79 -3.19 15.96
C ILE A 35 18.30 -2.86 16.14
N SER A 36 17.82 -2.68 17.37
CA SER A 36 16.42 -2.31 17.63
C SER A 36 16.05 -0.91 17.12
N ALA A 37 17.00 0.05 17.14
CA ALA A 37 16.81 1.37 16.56
C ALA A 37 16.75 1.35 15.01
N LEU A 38 17.43 0.40 14.37
CA LEU A 38 17.36 0.19 12.92
C LEU A 38 16.04 -0.46 12.49
N ILE A 39 15.47 -1.35 13.30
CA ILE A 39 14.20 -2.03 12.99
C ILE A 39 13.00 -1.07 13.16
N ALA A 40 13.07 -0.10 14.08
CA ALA A 40 12.02 0.90 14.25
C ALA A 40 11.83 1.80 13.00
N ASN A 41 12.90 2.07 12.24
CA ASN A 41 12.83 2.83 10.99
C ASN A 41 12.39 1.99 9.79
N ALA A 42 12.24 0.67 9.95
CA ALA A 42 11.75 -0.22 8.90
C ALA A 42 10.22 -0.42 8.94
N GLN A 43 9.50 0.19 9.89
CA GLN A 43 8.03 0.30 9.81
C GLN A 43 7.62 1.40 8.82
N VAL A 44 8.17 1.35 7.61
CA VAL A 44 7.48 1.90 6.45
C VAL A 44 6.29 0.98 6.26
N SER A 45 5.10 1.49 6.55
CA SER A 45 3.85 0.93 6.04
C SER A 45 3.99 0.87 4.53
N THR A 46 4.44 -0.27 4.01
CA THR A 46 4.32 -0.61 2.59
C THR A 46 2.85 -0.43 2.26
N PRO A 47 2.45 0.58 1.47
CA PRO A 47 1.14 0.54 0.88
C PRO A 47 1.14 -0.74 0.05
N VAL A 48 0.09 -1.55 0.18
CA VAL A 48 -0.23 -2.58 -0.81
C VAL A 48 0.02 -1.94 -2.18
N ASP A 49 0.91 -2.53 -2.98
CA ASP A 49 1.21 -2.09 -4.35
C ASP A 49 -0.08 -2.20 -5.18
N THR A 50 -0.95 -1.20 -5.09
CA THR A 50 -2.20 -1.07 -5.84
C THR A 50 -1.96 -0.65 -7.30
N GLY A 51 -0.72 -0.75 -7.79
CA GLY A 51 -0.32 -0.25 -9.12
C GLY A 51 -0.29 1.28 -9.23
N GLU A 52 -0.64 2.00 -8.16
CA GLU A 52 -0.75 3.46 -8.13
C GLU A 52 0.63 4.12 -8.12
N LYS A 53 1.09 4.48 -9.33
CA LYS A 53 2.42 5.02 -9.59
C LYS A 53 2.54 6.48 -9.16
N ARG A 54 3.67 6.82 -8.52
CA ARG A 54 4.11 8.22 -8.31
C ARG A 54 4.56 8.84 -9.63
N VAL A 55 4.08 10.04 -9.90
CA VAL A 55 4.38 10.78 -11.13
C VAL A 55 4.92 12.18 -10.82
N PRO A 56 5.69 12.81 -11.72
CA PRO A 56 6.06 14.21 -11.64
C PRO A 56 4.83 15.14 -11.53
N LEU A 57 5.00 16.33 -10.96
CA LEU A 57 3.91 17.30 -10.79
C LEU A 57 3.27 17.76 -12.12
N SER A 58 4.00 17.68 -13.23
CA SER A 58 3.51 18.02 -14.57
C SER A 58 2.76 16.89 -15.26
N GLU A 59 2.81 15.67 -14.73
CA GLU A 59 2.20 14.49 -15.32
C GLU A 59 0.86 14.16 -14.65
N ALA A 60 -0.02 13.51 -15.42
CA ALA A 60 -1.28 13.03 -14.91
C ALA A 60 -1.07 11.80 -14.01
N ALA A 61 -1.66 11.82 -12.81
CA ALA A 61 -1.66 10.69 -11.90
C ALA A 61 -2.90 9.82 -12.14
N VAL A 62 -2.74 8.50 -12.11
CA VAL A 62 -3.83 7.55 -12.37
C VAL A 62 -4.14 6.77 -11.09
N ALA A 63 -5.42 6.72 -10.73
CA ALA A 63 -5.95 5.84 -9.70
C ALA A 63 -6.72 4.68 -10.32
N PHE A 64 -6.59 3.51 -9.71
CA PHE A 64 -7.19 2.26 -10.18
C PHE A 64 -8.43 1.91 -9.37
N ASP A 65 -9.33 1.12 -9.94
CA ASP A 65 -10.43 0.52 -9.20
C ASP A 65 -10.02 -0.76 -8.47
N GLY A 66 -10.96 -1.39 -7.76
CA GLY A 66 -10.72 -2.65 -7.05
C GLY A 66 -10.35 -3.85 -7.93
N THR A 67 -10.43 -3.72 -9.26
CA THR A 67 -10.00 -4.74 -10.23
C THR A 67 -8.61 -4.45 -10.81
N GLY A 68 -8.02 -3.30 -10.47
CA GLY A 68 -6.76 -2.83 -11.04
C GLY A 68 -6.90 -2.14 -12.39
N ALA A 69 -8.13 -1.83 -12.84
CA ALA A 69 -8.35 -1.06 -14.06
C ALA A 69 -8.29 0.45 -13.76
N ALA A 70 -7.81 1.24 -14.73
CA ALA A 70 -7.72 2.70 -14.56
C ALA A 70 -9.12 3.31 -14.41
N ALA A 71 -9.35 4.00 -13.30
CA ALA A 71 -10.65 4.57 -12.96
C ALA A 71 -10.67 6.08 -13.09
N LEU A 72 -9.68 6.74 -12.48
CA LEU A 72 -9.57 8.19 -12.45
C LEU A 72 -8.18 8.61 -12.91
N GLU A 73 -8.13 9.70 -13.67
CA GLU A 73 -6.90 10.40 -14.04
C GLU A 73 -6.99 11.81 -13.47
N ALA A 74 -5.96 12.28 -12.76
CA ALA A 74 -5.93 13.64 -12.24
C ALA A 74 -4.73 14.42 -12.74
N THR A 75 -4.92 15.72 -12.94
CA THR A 75 -3.87 16.68 -13.27
C THR A 75 -3.86 17.82 -12.26
N LEU A 76 -2.67 18.30 -11.89
CA LEU A 76 -2.52 19.43 -10.98
C LEU A 76 -2.80 20.74 -11.72
N ARG A 77 -3.60 21.61 -11.09
CA ARG A 77 -3.79 22.99 -11.53
C ARG A 77 -2.96 23.98 -10.72
N THR A 78 -2.78 23.71 -9.43
CA THR A 78 -1.85 24.49 -8.61
C THR A 78 -0.42 24.13 -9.01
N THR A 79 0.29 25.09 -9.61
CA THR A 79 1.69 24.91 -10.03
C THR A 79 2.69 25.35 -8.97
N ALA A 80 2.30 26.26 -8.06
CA ALA A 80 3.13 26.70 -6.95
C ALA A 80 2.99 25.76 -5.74
N LEU A 81 3.80 24.70 -5.70
CA LEU A 81 3.83 23.70 -4.64
C LEU A 81 5.11 23.77 -3.79
N THR A 82 5.62 24.99 -3.57
CA THR A 82 6.81 25.29 -2.76
C THR A 82 6.42 25.53 -1.30
N GLY A 83 6.03 24.48 -0.60
CA GLY A 83 5.67 24.56 0.82
C GLY A 83 6.89 24.53 1.74
N SER A 84 6.72 25.08 2.95
CA SER A 84 7.69 24.94 4.04
C SER A 84 6.99 24.60 5.35
N PRO A 85 7.74 24.20 6.41
CA PRO A 85 7.14 23.96 7.72
C PRO A 85 6.37 25.16 8.28
N ASP A 86 6.86 26.38 8.04
CA ASP A 86 6.30 27.64 8.55
C ASP A 86 5.27 28.26 7.59
N ALA A 87 5.35 27.96 6.29
CA ALA A 87 4.43 28.43 5.26
C ALA A 87 3.95 27.25 4.40
N PRO A 88 3.03 26.41 4.90
CA PRO A 88 2.54 25.27 4.14
C PRO A 88 1.66 25.72 2.97
N VAL A 89 1.78 25.03 1.83
CA VAL A 89 0.81 25.20 0.74
C VAL A 89 -0.48 24.48 1.12
N THR A 90 -1.60 25.17 0.99
CA THR A 90 -2.94 24.67 1.33
C THR A 90 -3.86 24.71 0.13
N ASN A 91 -4.89 23.85 0.13
CA ASN A 91 -5.97 23.85 -0.86
C ASN A 91 -5.45 23.75 -2.30
N VAL A 92 -4.74 22.66 -2.58
CA VAL A 92 -4.28 22.37 -3.95
C VAL A 92 -5.48 21.98 -4.81
N ARG A 93 -5.51 22.56 -6.01
CA ARG A 93 -6.55 22.36 -7.00
C ARG A 93 -6.14 21.31 -8.01
N LEU A 94 -7.07 20.41 -8.29
CA LEU A 94 -6.93 19.26 -9.18
C LEU A 94 -8.03 19.33 -10.24
N ILE A 95 -7.74 18.86 -11.45
CA ILE A 95 -8.77 18.38 -12.38
C ILE A 95 -8.73 16.86 -12.38
N VAL A 96 -9.88 16.25 -12.14
CA VAL A 96 -10.06 14.79 -12.14
C VAL A 96 -10.97 14.41 -13.30
N LYS A 97 -10.53 13.43 -14.09
CA LYS A 97 -11.24 12.83 -15.21
C LYS A 97 -11.66 11.40 -14.86
N ASN A 98 -12.90 11.04 -15.14
CA ASN A 98 -13.30 9.63 -15.16
C ASN A 98 -12.84 8.99 -16.46
N VAL A 99 -11.82 8.13 -16.39
CA VAL A 99 -11.29 7.39 -17.56
C VAL A 99 -11.90 6.00 -17.70
N SER A 100 -12.72 5.57 -16.74
CA SER A 100 -13.45 4.31 -16.83
C SER A 100 -14.68 4.41 -17.72
N ALA A 101 -15.18 3.26 -18.17
CA ALA A 101 -16.47 3.15 -18.83
C ALA A 101 -17.67 3.22 -17.86
N ILE A 102 -17.41 3.23 -16.54
CA ILE A 102 -18.43 3.18 -15.50
C ILE A 102 -18.75 4.62 -15.07
N PRO A 103 -20.02 5.08 -15.17
CA PRO A 103 -20.41 6.36 -14.58
C PRO A 103 -20.46 6.22 -13.06
N TYR A 104 -19.90 7.19 -12.35
CA TYR A 104 -19.93 7.21 -10.88
C TYR A 104 -20.95 8.23 -10.39
N ALA A 105 -21.70 7.88 -9.35
CA ALA A 105 -22.57 8.80 -8.63
C ALA A 105 -21.81 9.61 -7.57
N PHE A 106 -20.67 9.08 -7.11
CA PHE A 106 -19.77 9.73 -6.17
C PHE A 106 -18.37 9.15 -6.34
N VAL A 107 -17.37 10.03 -6.29
CA VAL A 107 -15.95 9.65 -6.27
C VAL A 107 -15.22 10.37 -5.15
N SER A 108 -14.30 9.67 -4.51
CA SER A 108 -13.37 10.30 -3.56
C SER A 108 -12.05 9.57 -3.52
N GLY A 109 -11.00 10.29 -3.17
CA GLY A 109 -9.66 9.76 -3.12
C GLY A 109 -8.73 10.62 -2.31
N VAL A 110 -7.48 10.20 -2.29
CA VAL A 110 -6.39 10.86 -1.59
C VAL A 110 -5.34 11.28 -2.61
N ALA A 111 -4.92 12.54 -2.56
CA ALA A 111 -3.74 13.05 -3.25
C ALA A 111 -2.59 13.13 -2.25
N THR A 112 -1.48 12.47 -2.56
CA THR A 112 -0.26 12.46 -1.72
C THR A 112 0.89 13.11 -2.48
N PHE A 113 1.63 13.99 -1.81
CA PHE A 113 2.77 14.72 -2.35
C PHE A 113 4.07 14.28 -1.67
N TYR A 114 5.15 14.28 -2.46
CA TYR A 114 6.47 13.83 -2.04
C TYR A 114 7.54 14.83 -2.46
N ASP A 115 8.59 14.96 -1.65
CA ASP A 115 9.79 15.71 -2.03
C ASP A 115 10.66 14.95 -3.05
N SER A 116 11.83 15.51 -3.38
CA SER A 116 12.79 14.91 -4.30
C SER A 116 13.45 13.63 -3.78
N ALA A 117 13.46 13.41 -2.46
CA ALA A 117 13.90 12.17 -1.83
C ALA A 117 12.79 11.10 -1.79
N GLY A 118 11.57 11.45 -2.22
CA GLY A 118 10.41 10.56 -2.18
C GLY A 118 9.77 10.45 -0.79
N VAL A 119 10.09 11.36 0.14
CA VAL A 119 9.47 11.42 1.47
C VAL A 119 8.11 12.10 1.36
N ARG A 120 7.09 11.50 1.97
CA ARG A 120 5.73 12.05 2.00
C ARG A 120 5.72 13.35 2.80
N CYS A 121 5.24 14.44 2.21
CA CYS A 121 5.25 15.76 2.87
C CYS A 121 3.91 16.53 2.79
N GLY A 122 2.90 15.93 2.16
CA GLY A 122 1.54 16.46 2.12
C GLY A 122 0.54 15.40 1.70
N GLU A 123 -0.65 15.44 2.28
CA GLU A 123 -1.76 14.56 1.93
C GLU A 123 -3.09 15.31 2.06
N GLY A 124 -3.96 15.11 1.08
CA GLY A 124 -5.25 15.77 1.01
C GLY A 124 -6.30 14.85 0.40
N VAL A 125 -7.55 15.02 0.83
CA VAL A 125 -8.68 14.29 0.25
C VAL A 125 -9.27 15.12 -0.88
N PHE A 126 -9.67 14.47 -1.96
CA PHE A 126 -10.52 15.08 -2.99
C PHE A 126 -11.85 14.35 -3.08
N LYS A 127 -12.89 15.08 -3.45
CA LYS A 127 -14.24 14.54 -3.63
C LYS A 127 -14.86 15.13 -4.90
N GLY A 128 -15.66 14.33 -5.57
CA GLY A 128 -16.49 14.71 -6.69
C GLY A 128 -17.84 14.02 -6.60
N ASP A 129 -18.88 14.70 -7.06
CA ASP A 129 -20.23 14.14 -7.14
C ASP A 129 -20.33 13.23 -8.37
N ALA A 130 -21.49 13.25 -9.04
CA ALA A 130 -21.71 12.42 -10.21
C ALA A 130 -20.77 12.82 -11.35
N VAL A 131 -20.04 11.83 -11.89
CA VAL A 131 -19.12 12.00 -13.02
C VAL A 131 -19.33 10.86 -14.02
N VAL A 132 -19.74 11.20 -15.23
CA VAL A 132 -19.93 10.22 -16.32
C VAL A 132 -18.59 9.85 -16.97
N ALA A 133 -18.58 8.81 -17.80
CA ALA A 133 -17.37 8.41 -18.52
C ALA A 133 -16.80 9.56 -19.36
N ASN A 134 -15.50 9.77 -19.27
CA ASN A 134 -14.73 10.86 -19.90
C ASN A 134 -15.07 12.29 -19.42
N GLU A 135 -15.95 12.45 -18.44
CA GLU A 135 -16.22 13.75 -17.83
C GLU A 135 -15.09 14.16 -16.88
N THR A 136 -14.87 15.46 -16.79
CA THR A 136 -13.91 16.08 -15.88
C THR A 136 -14.61 16.97 -14.87
N PHE A 137 -14.07 17.02 -13.66
CA PHE A 137 -14.47 17.98 -12.65
C PHE A 137 -13.24 18.59 -11.99
N GLU A 138 -13.39 19.82 -11.51
CA GLU A 138 -12.36 20.53 -10.77
C GLU A 138 -12.68 20.47 -9.28
N THR A 139 -11.68 20.17 -8.46
CA THR A 139 -11.87 20.00 -7.02
C THR A 139 -10.63 20.49 -6.28
N ASP A 140 -10.86 20.98 -5.07
CA ASP A 140 -9.80 21.35 -4.15
C ASP A 140 -9.54 20.20 -3.15
N THR A 141 -8.41 20.27 -2.46
CA THR A 141 -8.01 19.31 -1.42
C THR A 141 -8.11 19.95 -0.03
N PRO A 142 -9.32 19.99 0.58
CA PRO A 142 -9.51 20.65 1.86
C PRO A 142 -8.65 20.00 2.94
N GLY A 143 -8.00 20.84 3.75
CA GLY A 143 -7.15 20.40 4.85
C GLY A 143 -5.75 19.91 4.45
N LEU A 144 -5.44 19.84 3.14
CA LEU A 144 -4.08 19.56 2.66
C LEU A 144 -3.11 20.63 3.17
N ARG A 145 -1.96 20.18 3.68
CA ARG A 145 -0.82 21.03 4.03
C ARG A 145 0.45 20.40 3.51
N ILE A 146 1.03 20.98 2.46
CA ILE A 146 2.33 20.57 1.93
C ILE A 146 3.40 21.38 2.64
N ARG A 147 4.31 20.70 3.34
CA ARG A 147 5.36 21.33 4.17
C ARG A 147 6.75 21.25 3.54
N CYS A 148 6.84 20.85 2.28
CA CYS A 148 8.07 20.70 1.53
C CYS A 148 7.95 21.26 0.11
N GLU A 149 9.08 21.33 -0.58
CA GLU A 149 9.10 21.48 -2.04
C GLU A 149 8.74 20.15 -2.69
N ALA A 150 7.48 20.02 -3.11
CA ALA A 150 6.99 18.79 -3.73
C ALA A 150 7.63 18.60 -5.12
N ALA A 151 8.09 17.40 -5.42
CA ALA A 151 8.67 17.02 -6.71
C ALA A 151 7.82 15.97 -7.45
N SER A 152 7.08 15.15 -6.70
CA SER A 152 6.20 14.13 -7.26
C SER A 152 4.94 13.98 -6.45
N TRP A 153 3.94 13.33 -7.04
CA TRP A 153 2.64 13.13 -6.41
C TRP A 153 2.01 11.82 -6.90
N ARG A 154 0.95 11.41 -6.22
CA ARG A 154 0.08 10.30 -6.64
C ARG A 154 -1.34 10.57 -6.19
N ILE A 155 -2.29 9.89 -6.84
CA ILE A 155 -3.66 9.79 -6.37
C ILE A 155 -4.03 8.34 -6.09
N VAL A 156 -4.94 8.14 -5.15
CA VAL A 156 -5.53 6.84 -4.81
C VAL A 156 -7.04 7.00 -4.73
N ALA A 157 -7.79 6.18 -5.44
CA ALA A 157 -9.25 6.18 -5.33
C ALA A 157 -9.64 5.40 -4.08
N THR A 158 -10.41 6.03 -3.19
CA THR A 158 -10.87 5.41 -1.94
C THR A 158 -12.33 4.99 -2.01
N ASN A 159 -13.16 5.76 -2.71
CA ASN A 159 -14.54 5.39 -2.99
C ASN A 159 -14.86 5.71 -4.44
N LEU A 160 -15.32 4.70 -5.16
CA LEU A 160 -15.85 4.79 -6.51
C LEU A 160 -17.24 4.18 -6.44
N LEU A 161 -18.28 5.01 -6.32
CA LEU A 161 -19.66 4.54 -6.19
C LEU A 161 -20.30 4.56 -7.58
N PRO A 162 -20.55 3.40 -8.22
CA PRO A 162 -21.15 3.37 -9.55
C PRO A 162 -22.57 3.93 -9.51
N ARG A 163 -22.95 4.63 -10.57
CA ARG A 163 -24.33 5.08 -10.75
C ARG A 163 -25.17 3.91 -11.25
N VAL A 164 -26.14 3.49 -10.44
CA VAL A 164 -27.14 2.49 -10.84
C VAL A 164 -28.36 3.24 -11.38
N VAL A 165 -28.71 3.03 -12.65
CA VAL A 165 -29.95 3.58 -13.20
C VAL A 165 -31.11 2.74 -12.67
N PRO A 166 -32.15 3.36 -12.07
CA PRO A 166 -33.36 2.63 -11.69
C PRO A 166 -33.93 1.89 -12.90
N ASN A 167 -34.26 0.60 -12.73
CA ASN A 167 -34.75 -0.32 -13.77
C ASN A 167 -33.73 -0.80 -14.82
N GLN A 168 -32.45 -0.47 -14.72
CA GLN A 168 -31.43 -1.29 -15.39
C GLN A 168 -31.28 -2.59 -14.59
N LEU A 169 -31.42 -3.72 -15.28
CA LEU A 169 -30.93 -5.00 -14.78
C LEU A 169 -29.43 -4.82 -14.58
N VAL A 170 -29.02 -4.55 -13.33
CA VAL A 170 -27.62 -4.57 -12.93
C VAL A 170 -27.16 -5.98 -13.25
N ALA A 171 -26.41 -6.16 -14.34
CA ALA A 171 -25.64 -7.37 -14.50
C ALA A 171 -24.86 -7.49 -13.20
N PRO A 172 -25.08 -8.53 -12.37
CA PRO A 172 -24.39 -8.65 -11.10
C PRO A 172 -22.91 -8.45 -11.41
N PHE A 173 -22.20 -7.66 -10.58
CA PHE A 173 -20.75 -7.51 -10.69
C PHE A 173 -20.19 -8.89 -10.92
N ALA A 174 -19.86 -9.18 -12.19
CA ALA A 174 -19.62 -10.54 -12.59
C ALA A 174 -18.24 -10.83 -12.04
N ARG A 175 -18.21 -11.44 -10.84
CA ARG A 175 -17.07 -12.30 -10.51
C ARG A 175 -16.89 -13.15 -11.76
N PRO A 176 -15.72 -13.15 -12.40
CA PRO A 176 -15.51 -13.91 -13.62
C PRO A 176 -16.07 -15.29 -13.33
N ASN A 177 -17.09 -15.68 -14.11
CA ASN A 177 -17.74 -16.96 -13.96
C ASN A 177 -16.58 -17.95 -13.95
N SER A 178 -16.24 -18.49 -12.77
CA SER A 178 -15.21 -19.50 -12.74
C SER A 178 -15.84 -20.62 -13.54
N ASN A 179 -15.27 -20.90 -14.71
CA ASN A 179 -15.66 -22.07 -15.48
C ASN A 179 -15.24 -23.25 -14.63
N LEU A 180 -16.14 -23.68 -13.74
CA LEU A 180 -15.90 -24.79 -12.84
C LEU A 180 -16.01 -26.05 -13.70
N GLU A 181 -14.92 -26.79 -13.82
CA GLU A 181 -14.92 -28.11 -14.44
C GLU A 181 -14.59 -29.15 -13.37
N ILE A 182 -15.28 -30.30 -13.43
CA ILE A 182 -14.86 -31.49 -12.71
C ILE A 182 -14.25 -32.43 -13.75
N VAL A 183 -13.04 -32.91 -13.48
CA VAL A 183 -12.38 -33.95 -14.27
C VAL A 183 -12.48 -35.26 -13.51
N ILE A 184 -13.06 -36.28 -14.12
CA ILE A 184 -13.14 -37.65 -13.55
C ILE A 184 -12.55 -38.59 -14.59
N ASP A 185 -11.54 -39.36 -14.19
CA ASP A 185 -10.88 -40.36 -15.06
C ASP A 185 -10.41 -39.82 -16.42
N GLY A 186 -10.12 -38.51 -16.49
CA GLY A 186 -9.68 -37.82 -17.71
C GLY A 186 -10.80 -37.22 -18.56
N GLU A 187 -12.08 -37.40 -18.19
CA GLU A 187 -13.23 -36.77 -18.85
C GLU A 187 -13.61 -35.46 -18.12
N SER A 188 -13.62 -34.35 -18.86
CA SER A 188 -13.99 -33.02 -18.32
C SER A 188 -15.49 -32.76 -18.45
N HIS A 189 -16.13 -32.46 -17.32
CA HIS A 189 -17.53 -32.07 -17.26
C HIS A 189 -17.70 -30.62 -16.77
N PRO A 190 -18.30 -29.72 -17.58
CA PRO A 190 -18.54 -28.34 -17.17
C PRO A 190 -19.66 -28.28 -16.14
N ILE A 191 -19.45 -27.51 -15.08
CA ILE A 191 -20.38 -27.31 -13.98
C ILE A 191 -20.97 -25.91 -14.07
N GLN A 192 -22.28 -25.85 -13.94
CA GLN A 192 -23.00 -24.60 -13.79
C GLN A 192 -23.57 -24.56 -12.37
N LEU A 193 -23.44 -23.42 -11.71
CA LEU A 193 -24.10 -23.19 -10.42
C LEU A 193 -25.62 -23.42 -10.58
N ASP A 194 -26.22 -24.06 -9.58
CA ASP A 194 -27.65 -24.37 -9.50
C ASP A 194 -28.21 -25.30 -10.60
N LYS A 195 -27.37 -25.82 -11.49
CA LYS A 195 -27.77 -26.80 -12.51
C LYS A 195 -27.34 -28.21 -12.10
N PRO A 196 -28.26 -29.17 -12.00
CA PRO A 196 -27.91 -30.54 -11.65
C PRO A 196 -27.10 -31.19 -12.77
N LEU A 197 -25.94 -31.74 -12.42
CA LEU A 197 -25.12 -32.59 -13.28
C LEU A 197 -25.30 -34.04 -12.84
N VAL A 198 -25.68 -34.93 -13.76
CA VAL A 198 -25.85 -36.36 -13.48
C VAL A 198 -24.62 -37.10 -13.97
N LEU A 199 -23.92 -37.76 -13.05
CA LEU A 199 -22.73 -38.55 -13.35
C LEU A 199 -22.96 -40.01 -12.97
N THR A 200 -22.35 -40.92 -13.72
CA THR A 200 -22.36 -42.35 -13.43
C THR A 200 -21.04 -42.71 -12.80
N LEU A 201 -21.03 -42.98 -11.49
CA LEU A 201 -19.85 -43.32 -10.72
C LEU A 201 -19.91 -44.81 -10.38
N GLY A 202 -19.14 -45.63 -11.09
CA GLY A 202 -19.26 -47.09 -11.04
C GLY A 202 -20.64 -47.57 -11.51
N GLU A 203 -21.35 -48.35 -10.69
CA GLU A 203 -22.69 -48.88 -11.02
C GLU A 203 -23.84 -47.94 -10.61
N ARG A 204 -23.55 -46.78 -10.01
CA ARG A 204 -24.58 -45.89 -9.43
C ARG A 204 -24.57 -44.50 -10.07
N ARG A 205 -25.76 -44.04 -10.47
CA ARG A 205 -26.00 -42.66 -10.91
C ARG A 205 -26.10 -41.72 -9.71
N ARG A 206 -25.39 -40.61 -9.75
CA ARG A 206 -25.38 -39.57 -8.71
C ARG A 206 -25.65 -38.20 -9.36
N THR A 207 -26.41 -37.38 -8.66
CA THR A 207 -26.71 -36.00 -9.09
C THR A 207 -25.91 -35.04 -8.22
N LEU A 208 -25.07 -34.23 -8.84
CA LEU A 208 -24.31 -33.17 -8.20
C LEU A 208 -25.02 -31.84 -8.43
N VAL A 209 -25.22 -31.07 -7.36
CA VAL A 209 -25.76 -29.70 -7.42
C VAL A 209 -24.80 -28.82 -6.65
N VAL A 210 -24.11 -27.92 -7.35
CA VAL A 210 -23.18 -26.97 -6.75
C VAL A 210 -23.92 -25.68 -6.42
N ARG A 211 -23.78 -25.23 -5.18
CA ARG A 211 -24.39 -23.99 -4.67
C ARG A 211 -23.31 -23.11 -4.04
N ALA A 212 -23.51 -21.80 -4.07
CA ALA A 212 -22.69 -20.89 -3.31
C ALA A 212 -22.89 -21.11 -1.80
N ALA A 213 -21.79 -21.17 -1.04
CA ALA A 213 -21.85 -21.15 0.41
C ALA A 213 -22.17 -19.71 0.89
N PRO A 214 -22.94 -19.56 2.00
CA PRO A 214 -23.31 -18.25 2.54
C PRO A 214 -22.12 -17.46 3.08
#